data_AF-A0A6A6X1X5-F1
#
_entry.id   AF-A0A6A6X1X5-F1
#
_cell.length_a   1.000
_cell.length_b   1.000
_cell.length_c   1.000
_cell.angle_alpha   90.00
_cell.angle_beta   90.00
_cell.angle_gamma   90.00
#
_symmetry.space_group_name_H-M   'P 1'
#
loop_
_entity.id
_entity.type
_entity.pdbx_description
1 polymer ?
#
loop_
_entity_poly.entity_id
_entity_poly.type
_entity_poly.pdbx_seq_one_letter_code
_entity_poly.pdbx_strand_id
1 'polypeptide(L)'
;MSRPKSMSDFSSLLDQHTPLGKGYGVERPRKKPSISLAAGLIMNSDTNTPRSMPATPQYANSPPRHDGRGYSENLFYAYAQKSDFTPSPPYILTFSSAAICTQWWDLVRTEYPESTRAGPQLFILKGDDMQDQIQDNPRFYHLKDKWFYTASDGMSGTAIIPLQDYFGNPVAGVSANQNCSRHSTMIKEENEEPKPPSFDLSSITTTLEKMSTMISDNSAQIQALSVAQSSGLQSMQAINESNSTQIKSLTDNQAKLQALIDQNASHYIALSNSSFQNHEAVKSTLNTTAEQLATLSSNQTQLTKTCQSMMRAIENVGKNMNGLGDGVRALSERSERDRERRRASDASTASSAGTAPFSSGGNRISPAPRKLNRKIRGVWYEYDSALLDTPPKSPSSTRT
;
A
#
# COMPACT_ATOMS: atom_id res chain seq x y z
N MET A 1 -32.18 -25.55 -24.97
CA MET A 1 -32.08 -24.18 -24.43
C MET A 1 -30.72 -23.63 -24.79
N SER A 2 -30.71 -22.63 -25.65
CA SER A 2 -29.57 -22.20 -26.46
C SER A 2 -28.76 -21.12 -25.74
N ARG A 3 -27.45 -21.32 -25.59
CA ARG A 3 -26.52 -20.29 -25.07
C ARG A 3 -26.35 -19.17 -26.12
N PRO A 4 -26.43 -17.89 -25.74
CA PRO A 4 -26.14 -16.79 -26.66
C PRO A 4 -24.64 -16.74 -26.96
N LYS A 5 -24.34 -16.67 -28.26
CA LYS A 5 -23.02 -16.64 -28.87
C LYS A 5 -22.77 -15.20 -29.33
N SER A 6 -22.24 -14.33 -28.48
CA SER A 6 -21.76 -13.01 -28.91
C SER A 6 -20.83 -12.39 -27.87
N MET A 7 -19.52 -12.49 -28.09
CA MET A 7 -18.51 -11.53 -27.63
C MET A 7 -17.19 -11.94 -28.29
N SER A 8 -16.93 -11.44 -29.50
CA SER A 8 -15.70 -11.73 -30.25
C SER A 8 -14.91 -10.48 -30.66
N ASP A 9 -15.31 -9.27 -30.23
CA ASP A 9 -14.72 -8.01 -30.73
C ASP A 9 -14.06 -7.14 -29.66
N PHE A 10 -13.37 -7.73 -28.67
CA PHE A 10 -12.50 -6.97 -27.77
C PHE A 10 -11.01 -7.03 -28.14
N SER A 11 -10.60 -7.93 -29.03
CA SER A 11 -9.19 -8.06 -29.43
C SER A 11 -8.71 -6.96 -30.39
N SER A 12 -9.61 -6.22 -31.04
CA SER A 12 -9.26 -5.15 -31.99
C SER A 12 -9.00 -3.79 -31.34
N LEU A 13 -9.33 -3.62 -30.04
CA LEU A 13 -9.16 -2.35 -29.33
C LEU A 13 -7.80 -2.17 -28.64
N LEU A 14 -6.97 -3.22 -28.58
CA LEU A 14 -5.67 -3.19 -27.90
C LEU A 14 -4.47 -2.95 -28.84
N ASP A 15 -4.67 -2.95 -30.16
CA ASP A 15 -3.55 -2.91 -31.13
C ASP A 15 -3.32 -1.51 -31.77
N GLN A 16 -4.01 -0.47 -31.27
CA GLN A 16 -4.01 0.87 -31.89
C GLN A 16 -3.16 1.91 -31.13
N HIS A 17 -1.98 1.52 -30.65
CA HIS A 17 -0.97 2.46 -30.14
C HIS A 17 0.41 2.19 -30.72
N THR A 18 0.59 2.52 -32.00
CA THR A 18 1.92 2.72 -32.61
C THR A 18 2.21 4.23 -32.67
N PRO A 19 3.13 4.78 -31.87
CA PRO A 19 3.51 6.18 -32.02
C PRO A 19 4.45 6.36 -33.23
N LEU A 20 3.96 7.07 -34.24
CA LEU A 20 4.75 7.63 -35.33
C LEU A 20 5.73 8.68 -34.77
N GLY A 21 6.99 8.31 -34.63
CA GLY A 21 8.08 9.21 -34.27
C GLY A 21 8.91 9.64 -35.48
N LYS A 22 8.87 10.93 -35.82
CA LYS A 22 9.95 11.69 -36.49
C LYS A 22 9.80 13.17 -36.12
N GLY A 23 10.79 13.74 -35.41
CA GLY A 23 10.85 15.18 -35.18
C GLY A 23 11.67 15.62 -33.97
N TYR A 24 12.96 15.87 -34.21
CA TYR A 24 13.93 16.74 -33.52
C TYR A 24 13.67 17.23 -32.08
N GLY A 25 14.49 16.71 -31.16
CA GLY A 25 15.35 17.48 -30.25
C GLY A 25 14.76 18.60 -29.40
N VAL A 26 14.29 18.26 -28.19
CA VAL A 26 14.47 19.06 -26.96
C VAL A 26 14.56 18.09 -25.77
N GLU A 27 15.66 18.13 -25.03
CA GLU A 27 15.87 17.35 -23.82
C GLU A 27 14.87 17.73 -22.72
N ARG A 28 14.16 16.74 -22.18
CA ARG A 28 13.47 16.82 -20.89
C ARG A 28 13.71 15.53 -20.10
N PRO A 29 13.90 15.59 -18.77
CA PRO A 29 14.33 14.46 -17.95
C PRO A 29 13.25 13.37 -17.88
N ARG A 30 13.65 12.14 -18.24
CA ARG A 30 12.78 10.95 -18.29
C ARG A 30 12.42 10.48 -16.88
N LYS A 31 11.11 10.36 -16.63
CA LYS A 31 10.52 9.61 -15.52
C LYS A 31 10.77 8.11 -15.75
N LYS A 32 11.11 7.41 -14.66
CA LYS A 32 11.41 5.97 -14.62
C LYS A 32 10.19 5.14 -15.07
N PRO A 33 10.37 4.06 -15.84
CA PRO A 33 9.29 3.12 -16.18
C PRO A 33 8.87 2.33 -14.94
N SER A 34 7.57 2.27 -14.69
CA SER A 34 6.92 1.41 -13.70
C SER A 34 7.20 -0.05 -14.03
N ILE A 35 7.77 -0.76 -13.06
CA ILE A 35 8.06 -2.19 -13.13
C ILE A 35 6.74 -2.97 -13.18
N SER A 36 6.66 -3.90 -14.12
CA SER A 36 5.52 -4.78 -14.36
C SER A 36 5.24 -5.69 -13.16
N LEU A 37 4.05 -5.56 -12.58
CA LEU A 37 3.42 -6.53 -11.68
C LEU A 37 2.81 -7.67 -12.50
N ALA A 38 3.66 -8.56 -13.02
CA ALA A 38 3.21 -9.77 -13.71
C ALA A 38 4.26 -10.87 -13.60
N ALA A 39 4.50 -11.35 -12.38
CA ALA A 39 5.17 -12.62 -12.14
C ALA A 39 4.70 -13.16 -10.79
N GLY A 40 3.98 -14.29 -10.80
CA GLY A 40 3.73 -15.05 -9.56
C GLY A 40 2.29 -15.43 -9.24
N LEU A 41 1.45 -15.75 -10.22
CA LEU A 41 0.33 -16.68 -9.98
C LEU A 41 0.82 -18.10 -10.21
N ILE A 42 1.59 -18.63 -9.27
CA ILE A 42 1.85 -20.08 -9.17
C ILE A 42 0.94 -20.59 -8.06
N MET A 43 -0.15 -21.24 -8.47
CA MET A 43 -0.98 -22.06 -7.61
C MET A 43 -0.15 -23.26 -7.16
N ASN A 44 0.23 -23.31 -5.88
CA ASN A 44 0.72 -24.51 -5.22
C ASN A 44 -0.38 -25.05 -4.30
N SER A 45 -1.19 -25.94 -4.86
CA SER A 45 -1.98 -26.90 -4.09
C SER A 45 -1.06 -28.04 -3.62
N ASP A 46 -1.05 -28.26 -2.31
CA ASP A 46 -0.82 -29.52 -1.60
C ASP A 46 0.49 -30.29 -1.86
N THR A 47 1.39 -30.29 -0.87
CA THR A 47 1.95 -31.54 -0.28
C THR A 47 2.83 -31.24 0.94
N ASN A 48 2.56 -31.97 2.02
CA ASN A 48 3.33 -32.03 3.26
C ASN A 48 4.82 -32.31 3.03
N THR A 49 5.72 -31.50 3.61
CA THR A 49 7.01 -31.90 4.26
C THR A 49 7.76 -30.65 4.76
N PRO A 50 8.42 -30.68 5.93
CA PRO A 50 9.16 -29.54 6.46
C PRO A 50 10.53 -29.50 5.78
N ARG A 51 10.67 -28.69 4.72
CA ARG A 51 11.95 -28.49 4.03
C ARG A 51 12.56 -27.16 4.44
N SER A 52 13.73 -27.29 5.05
CA SER A 52 14.81 -26.32 5.23
C SER A 52 14.72 -25.04 4.40
N MET A 53 15.00 -23.92 5.08
CA MET A 53 15.29 -22.58 4.54
C MET A 53 15.96 -22.60 3.15
N PRO A 54 15.56 -21.70 2.23
CA PRO A 54 16.23 -21.57 0.95
C PRO A 54 17.67 -21.13 1.19
N ALA A 55 18.61 -21.97 0.76
CA ALA A 55 20.02 -21.62 0.69
C ALA A 55 20.17 -20.36 -0.15
N THR A 56 20.59 -19.27 0.49
CA THR A 56 21.11 -18.08 -0.18
C THR A 56 22.24 -18.53 -1.11
N PRO A 57 22.31 -18.05 -2.37
CA PRO A 57 23.40 -18.42 -3.26
C PRO A 57 24.69 -17.86 -2.67
N GLN A 58 25.49 -18.74 -2.06
CA GLN A 58 26.87 -18.43 -1.74
C GLN A 58 27.58 -18.23 -3.08
N TYR A 59 27.88 -16.98 -3.42
CA TYR A 59 28.87 -16.62 -4.43
C TYR A 59 30.26 -17.03 -3.91
N ALA A 60 30.49 -18.33 -3.83
CA ALA A 60 31.82 -18.89 -3.67
C ALA A 60 32.49 -18.82 -5.05
N ASN A 61 33.28 -17.77 -5.29
CA ASN A 61 34.45 -17.71 -6.17
C ASN A 61 34.86 -16.25 -6.46
N SER A 62 35.12 -15.45 -5.44
CA SER A 62 36.05 -14.32 -5.57
C SER A 62 37.46 -14.82 -5.23
N PRO A 63 38.47 -14.66 -6.11
CA PRO A 63 39.84 -14.99 -5.77
C PRO A 63 40.30 -14.11 -4.59
N PRO A 64 41.12 -14.64 -3.67
CA PRO A 64 41.49 -13.96 -2.44
C PRO A 64 42.28 -12.70 -2.77
N ARG A 65 41.63 -11.54 -2.72
CA ARG A 65 42.33 -10.26 -2.73
C ARG A 65 42.86 -10.02 -1.34
N HIS A 66 44.16 -10.25 -1.25
CA HIS A 66 44.98 -10.26 -0.06
C HIS A 66 45.30 -8.82 0.42
N ASP A 67 44.28 -8.02 0.74
CA ASP A 67 44.49 -6.83 1.56
C ASP A 67 44.34 -7.25 3.02
N GLY A 68 45.48 -7.49 3.67
CA GLY A 68 45.65 -8.19 4.96
C GLY A 68 45.01 -7.61 6.22
N ARG A 69 43.79 -7.06 6.14
CA ARG A 69 42.90 -6.87 7.29
C ARG A 69 41.77 -7.89 7.13
N GLY A 70 41.81 -8.97 7.89
CA GLY A 70 40.90 -10.13 7.81
C GLY A 70 39.43 -9.86 8.14
N TYR A 71 38.82 -8.86 7.51
CA TYR A 71 37.38 -8.68 7.49
C TYR A 71 36.77 -9.74 6.57
N SER A 72 35.73 -10.41 7.04
CA SER A 72 34.98 -11.32 6.18
C SER A 72 34.11 -10.53 5.20
N GLU A 73 33.96 -11.05 3.98
CA GLU A 73 33.03 -10.52 2.98
C GLU A 73 31.56 -10.89 3.28
N ASN A 74 31.28 -11.38 4.50
CA ASN A 74 29.95 -11.80 4.92
C ASN A 74 29.10 -10.60 5.36
N LEU A 75 27.78 -10.75 5.21
CA LEU A 75 26.82 -9.80 5.77
C LEU A 75 27.06 -9.61 7.26
N PHE A 76 27.08 -8.36 7.71
CA PHE A 76 27.27 -8.00 9.11
C PHE A 76 25.98 -7.41 9.66
N TYR A 77 25.47 -7.99 10.74
CA TYR A 77 24.25 -7.57 11.39
C TYR A 77 24.55 -6.88 12.72
N ALA A 78 23.82 -5.82 13.02
CA ALA A 78 23.91 -5.14 14.29
C ALA A 78 22.57 -4.55 14.73
N TYR A 79 22.37 -4.44 16.03
CA TYR A 79 21.26 -3.71 16.60
C TYR A 79 21.60 -2.22 16.73
N ALA A 80 20.61 -1.38 16.46
CA ALA A 80 20.63 0.03 16.78
C ALA A 80 19.47 0.35 17.72
N GLN A 81 19.79 0.90 18.89
CA GLN A 81 18.84 1.32 19.90
C GLN A 81 18.81 2.85 19.95
N LYS A 82 17.61 3.43 19.98
CA LYS A 82 17.41 4.86 20.17
C LYS A 82 17.47 5.15 21.68
N SER A 83 18.39 6.02 22.12
CA SER A 83 18.54 6.31 23.56
C SER A 83 17.40 7.15 24.14
N ASP A 84 16.79 7.98 23.30
CA ASP A 84 15.88 9.04 23.76
C ASP A 84 14.42 8.57 23.82
N PHE A 85 14.15 7.35 23.32
CA PHE A 85 12.81 6.78 23.27
C PHE A 85 12.71 5.52 24.13
N THR A 86 12.04 5.66 25.27
CA THR A 86 11.53 4.55 26.09
C THR A 86 10.62 3.65 25.25
N PRO A 87 10.54 2.34 25.60
CA PRO A 87 11.25 1.25 24.92
C PRO A 87 10.81 1.07 23.45
N SER A 88 11.34 1.88 22.52
CA SER A 88 11.17 1.56 21.10
C SER A 88 11.93 0.27 20.76
N PRO A 89 11.35 -0.67 19.98
CA PRO A 89 12.05 -1.88 19.60
C PRO A 89 13.34 -1.54 18.83
N PRO A 90 14.44 -2.28 19.06
CA PRO A 90 15.71 -2.00 18.40
C PRO A 90 15.58 -2.23 16.89
N TYR A 91 16.25 -1.38 16.12
CA TYR A 91 16.37 -1.54 14.67
C TYR A 91 17.48 -2.54 14.37
N ILE A 92 17.34 -3.27 13.26
CA ILE A 92 18.42 -4.12 12.74
C ILE A 92 19.08 -3.38 11.59
N LEU A 93 20.37 -3.11 11.75
CA LEU A 93 21.23 -2.62 10.69
C LEU A 93 21.90 -3.82 10.01
N THR A 94 21.75 -3.90 8.70
CA THR A 94 22.40 -4.92 7.87
C THR A 94 23.42 -4.24 6.97
N PHE A 95 24.66 -4.67 7.07
CA PHE A 95 25.78 -4.17 6.28
C PHE A 95 26.28 -5.26 5.34
N SER A 96 26.76 -4.85 4.17
CA SER A 96 27.40 -5.75 3.20
C SER A 96 28.69 -6.40 3.73
N SER A 97 29.39 -5.77 4.68
CA SER A 97 30.52 -6.37 5.40
C SER A 97 30.82 -5.64 6.72
N ALA A 98 31.61 -6.27 7.60
CA ALA A 98 32.08 -5.66 8.85
C ALA A 98 32.99 -4.43 8.62
N ALA A 99 33.72 -4.40 7.51
CA ALA A 99 34.52 -3.24 7.11
C ALA A 99 33.62 -2.02 6.80
N ILE A 100 32.51 -2.24 6.07
CA ILE A 100 31.52 -1.19 5.79
C ILE A 100 30.85 -0.72 7.07
N CYS A 101 30.52 -1.63 8.00
CA CYS A 101 29.98 -1.24 9.30
C CYS A 101 30.93 -0.32 10.08
N THR A 102 32.24 -0.62 10.05
CA THR A 102 33.26 0.20 10.71
C THR A 102 33.36 1.59 10.07
N GLN A 103 33.42 1.65 8.73
CA GLN A 103 33.43 2.93 7.99
C GLN A 103 32.18 3.77 8.26
N TRP A 104 31.01 3.13 8.24
CA TRP A 104 29.75 3.78 8.57
C TRP A 104 29.78 4.34 9.99
N TRP A 105 30.26 3.56 10.95
CA TRP A 105 30.33 3.99 12.34
C TRP A 105 31.30 5.16 12.58
N ASP A 106 32.43 5.20 11.87
CA ASP A 106 33.38 6.32 11.99
C ASP A 106 32.77 7.64 11.48
N LEU A 107 31.93 7.59 10.45
CA LEU A 107 31.15 8.74 9.99
C LEU A 107 30.07 9.14 11.01
N VAL A 108 29.33 8.16 11.55
CA VAL A 108 28.31 8.42 12.58
C VAL A 108 28.93 9.08 13.81
N ARG A 109 30.09 8.61 14.28
CA ARG A 109 30.80 9.22 15.42
C ARG A 109 31.22 10.67 15.13
N THR A 110 31.57 10.97 13.88
CA THR A 110 32.02 12.32 13.48
C THR A 110 30.85 13.30 13.40
N GLU A 111 29.73 12.88 12.82
CA GLU A 111 28.53 13.73 12.65
C GLU A 111 27.65 13.79 13.90
N TYR A 112 27.60 12.70 14.67
CA TYR A 112 26.73 12.52 15.83
C TYR A 112 27.56 12.03 17.04
N PRO A 113 28.36 12.91 17.67
CA PRO A 113 29.28 12.53 18.76
C PRO A 113 28.57 12.00 20.00
N GLU A 114 27.28 12.28 20.12
CA GLU A 114 26.39 11.78 21.17
C GLU A 114 26.08 10.26 21.03
N SER A 115 26.26 9.69 19.83
CA SER A 115 26.04 8.26 19.61
C SER A 115 27.20 7.43 20.19
N THR A 116 26.87 6.32 20.85
CA THR A 116 27.85 5.42 21.49
C THR A 116 27.74 4.00 20.94
N ARG A 117 28.85 3.26 20.93
CA ARG A 117 28.90 1.85 20.50
C ARG A 117 29.18 0.98 21.71
N ALA A 118 28.14 0.34 22.25
CA ALA A 118 28.23 -0.53 23.40
C ALA A 118 28.86 -1.89 23.09
N GLY A 119 28.86 -2.32 21.82
CA GLY A 119 29.50 -3.57 21.40
C GLY A 119 29.74 -3.68 19.89
N PRO A 120 30.27 -4.82 19.42
CA PRO A 120 30.50 -5.05 18.00
C PRO A 120 29.21 -4.92 17.18
N GLN A 121 28.12 -5.47 17.70
CA GLN A 121 26.80 -5.52 17.07
C GLN A 121 25.75 -4.66 17.80
N LEU A 122 26.16 -3.71 18.67
CA LEU A 122 25.22 -2.87 19.41
C LEU A 122 25.60 -1.39 19.32
N PHE A 123 24.75 -0.63 18.67
CA PHE A 123 24.83 0.81 18.50
C PHE A 123 23.73 1.49 19.32
N ILE A 124 24.10 2.54 20.04
CA ILE A 124 23.18 3.40 20.77
C ILE A 124 23.20 4.76 20.07
N LEU A 125 22.13 5.05 19.35
CA LEU A 125 21.97 6.23 18.53
C LEU A 125 21.18 7.29 19.32
N LYS A 126 21.77 8.47 19.49
CA LYS A 126 21.14 9.65 20.11
C LYS A 126 20.60 10.57 19.02
N GLY A 127 19.40 11.11 19.21
CA GLY A 127 18.75 12.03 18.28
C GLY A 127 17.38 11.54 17.81
N ASP A 128 16.41 12.46 17.80
CA ASP A 128 15.13 12.21 17.17
C ASP A 128 15.34 12.21 15.65
N ASP A 129 14.96 11.11 15.00
CA ASP A 129 15.03 10.93 13.55
C ASP A 129 16.44 10.79 12.91
N MET A 130 17.38 10.23 13.66
CA MET A 130 18.69 9.78 13.14
C MET A 130 18.56 8.84 11.92
N GLN A 131 17.43 8.15 11.84
CA GLN A 131 16.85 7.46 10.70
C GLN A 131 17.09 8.11 9.34
N ASP A 132 16.23 9.10 9.13
CA ASP A 132 16.09 9.79 7.86
C ASP A 132 17.29 10.72 7.65
N GLN A 133 17.83 11.28 8.74
CA GLN A 133 19.02 12.15 8.70
C GLN A 133 20.27 11.44 8.15
N ILE A 134 20.54 10.18 8.53
CA ILE A 134 21.70 9.46 7.99
C ILE A 134 21.50 9.14 6.51
N GLN A 135 20.29 8.78 6.07
CA GLN A 135 20.05 8.44 4.67
C GLN A 135 20.11 9.65 3.72
N ASP A 136 19.82 10.84 4.25
CA ASP A 136 19.83 12.09 3.49
C ASP A 136 21.18 12.82 3.54
N ASN A 137 22.04 12.53 4.52
CA ASN A 137 23.33 13.19 4.65
C ASN A 137 24.28 12.79 3.50
N PRO A 138 24.80 13.76 2.72
CA PRO A 138 25.65 13.51 1.55
C PRO A 138 26.95 12.77 1.88
N ARG A 139 27.44 12.86 3.13
CA ARG A 139 28.64 12.13 3.56
C ARG A 139 28.44 10.62 3.52
N PHE A 140 27.20 10.14 3.65
CA PHE A 140 26.86 8.71 3.65
C PHE A 140 26.52 8.16 2.26
N TYR A 141 26.48 8.98 1.20
CA TYR A 141 26.03 8.55 -0.13
C TYR A 141 26.83 7.38 -0.70
N HIS A 142 28.14 7.34 -0.46
CA HIS A 142 29.00 6.23 -0.91
C HIS A 142 28.75 4.90 -0.17
N LEU A 143 28.02 4.93 0.95
CA LEU A 143 27.63 3.77 1.74
C LEU A 143 26.16 3.42 1.57
N LYS A 144 25.32 4.29 1.00
CA LYS A 144 23.87 4.13 0.95
C LYS A 144 23.41 2.78 0.38
N ASP A 145 24.08 2.28 -0.65
CA ASP A 145 23.74 0.99 -1.28
C ASP A 145 24.41 -0.22 -0.59
N LYS A 146 25.18 0.01 0.49
CA LYS A 146 25.99 -1.00 1.18
C LYS A 146 25.49 -1.32 2.58
N TRP A 147 24.47 -0.61 3.05
CA TRP A 147 23.77 -0.90 4.29
C TRP A 147 22.30 -0.52 4.17
N PHE A 148 21.45 -1.16 4.95
CA PHE A 148 20.06 -0.78 5.12
C PHE A 148 19.64 -1.09 6.56
N TYR A 149 18.50 -0.56 6.96
CA TYR A 149 17.91 -0.86 8.25
C TYR A 149 16.57 -1.58 8.07
N THR A 150 16.16 -2.30 9.11
CA THR A 150 14.83 -2.88 9.20
C THR A 150 14.26 -2.54 10.57
N ALA A 151 13.08 -1.91 10.59
CA ALA A 151 12.36 -1.70 11.83
C ALA A 151 11.88 -3.05 12.36
N SER A 152 12.21 -3.36 13.61
CA SER A 152 11.62 -4.50 14.31
C SER A 152 10.18 -4.14 14.63
N ASP A 153 9.29 -4.35 13.67
CA ASP A 153 7.86 -4.16 13.87
C ASP A 153 7.41 -5.13 14.97
N GLY A 154 7.02 -4.58 16.14
CA GLY A 154 6.93 -5.29 17.42
C GLY A 154 5.96 -6.48 17.47
N MET A 155 5.34 -6.83 16.35
CA MET A 155 4.50 -8.01 16.16
C MET A 155 5.28 -9.30 15.91
N SER A 156 6.54 -9.23 15.46
CA SER A 156 7.41 -10.40 15.33
C SER A 156 8.51 -10.27 16.38
N GLY A 157 8.55 -11.18 17.36
CA GLY A 157 9.51 -11.14 18.48
C GLY A 157 10.93 -10.80 18.01
N THR A 158 11.66 -10.02 18.83
CA THR A 158 12.99 -9.46 18.55
C THR A 158 13.79 -10.35 17.60
N ALA A 159 13.93 -9.94 16.34
CA ALA A 159 14.58 -10.76 15.33
C ALA A 159 16.01 -11.06 15.80
N ILE A 160 16.29 -12.35 16.04
CA ILE A 160 17.54 -12.83 16.60
C ILE A 160 18.59 -12.79 15.49
N ILE A 161 19.58 -11.90 15.60
CA ILE A 161 20.70 -11.85 14.65
C ILE A 161 21.79 -12.85 15.08
N PRO A 162 22.52 -13.48 14.14
CA PRO A 162 23.66 -14.31 14.47
C PRO A 162 24.73 -13.50 15.22
N LEU A 163 25.33 -14.08 16.27
CA LEU A 163 26.44 -13.47 16.97
C LEU A 163 27.66 -13.43 16.04
N GLN A 164 28.20 -12.24 15.79
CA GLN A 164 29.36 -12.01 14.93
C GLN A 164 30.44 -11.23 15.67
N ASP A 165 31.70 -11.54 15.37
CA ASP A 165 32.84 -10.81 15.90
C ASP A 165 33.00 -9.44 15.22
N TYR A 166 33.99 -8.64 15.64
CA TYR A 166 34.30 -7.35 15.01
C TYR A 166 34.67 -7.45 13.51
N PHE A 167 34.98 -8.65 13.03
CA PHE A 167 35.37 -8.93 11.65
C PHE A 167 34.23 -9.57 10.82
N GLY A 168 33.05 -9.75 11.44
CA GLY A 168 31.87 -10.35 10.81
C GLY A 168 31.89 -11.87 10.73
N ASN A 169 32.86 -12.53 11.33
CA ASN A 169 32.85 -13.98 11.44
C ASN A 169 31.79 -14.39 12.45
N PRO A 170 30.95 -15.40 12.14
CA PRO A 170 30.03 -15.93 13.12
C PRO A 170 30.83 -16.45 14.31
N VAL A 171 30.59 -15.88 15.49
CA VAL A 171 31.13 -16.42 16.73
C VAL A 171 30.34 -17.70 16.94
N ALA A 172 30.90 -18.83 16.54
CA ALA A 172 30.29 -20.14 16.69
C ALA A 172 29.97 -20.35 18.18
N GLY A 173 28.73 -20.05 18.55
CA GLY A 173 28.22 -20.22 19.89
C GLY A 173 28.08 -21.71 20.16
N VAL A 174 28.91 -22.22 21.06
CA VAL A 174 28.56 -23.26 22.03
C VAL A 174 27.83 -24.45 21.42
N SER A 175 28.56 -25.37 20.76
CA SER A 175 28.06 -26.74 20.67
C SER A 175 27.77 -27.22 22.09
N ALA A 176 26.49 -27.44 22.40
CA ALA A 176 25.93 -27.88 23.66
C ALA A 176 26.32 -29.33 24.01
N ASN A 177 27.60 -29.69 23.91
CA ASN A 177 28.07 -31.06 24.15
C ASN A 177 29.47 -31.12 24.77
N GLN A 178 29.74 -30.26 25.75
CA GLN A 178 30.86 -30.49 26.67
C GLN A 178 30.30 -30.99 28.00
N ASN A 179 30.15 -32.31 28.06
CA ASN A 179 30.17 -33.07 29.29
C ASN A 179 31.47 -32.76 30.05
N CYS A 180 31.43 -31.76 30.93
CA CYS A 180 32.45 -31.59 31.97
C CYS A 180 32.21 -32.67 33.04
N SER A 181 32.59 -33.91 32.75
CA SER A 181 32.91 -34.90 33.77
C SER A 181 34.29 -34.54 34.33
N ARG A 182 34.31 -33.66 35.34
CA ARG A 182 35.48 -33.43 36.18
C ARG A 182 35.50 -34.50 37.28
N HIS A 183 36.00 -35.69 36.95
CA HIS A 183 36.57 -36.60 37.93
C HIS A 183 38.03 -36.84 37.57
N SER A 184 38.92 -36.06 38.18
CA SER A 184 40.32 -36.43 38.26
C SER A 184 40.98 -35.71 39.43
N THR A 185 41.78 -36.50 40.19
CA THR A 185 42.76 -36.10 41.22
C THR A 185 42.15 -35.72 42.59
N MET A 186 42.50 -36.30 43.75
CA MET A 186 43.68 -37.07 44.16
C MET A 186 43.33 -38.12 45.23
N ILE A 187 43.73 -39.37 45.01
CA ILE A 187 43.97 -40.35 46.07
C ILE A 187 45.39 -40.07 46.58
N LYS A 188 45.51 -39.60 47.82
CA LYS A 188 46.79 -39.53 48.53
C LYS A 188 46.91 -40.80 49.36
N GLU A 189 47.63 -41.79 48.82
CA GLU A 189 48.14 -42.93 49.56
C GLU A 189 49.21 -42.42 50.55
N GLU A 190 48.95 -42.57 51.84
CA GLU A 190 49.99 -42.58 52.86
C GLU A 190 49.99 -43.97 53.50
N ASN A 191 51.20 -44.52 53.50
CA ASN A 191 51.60 -45.89 53.71
C ASN A 191 52.04 -46.03 55.17
N GLU A 192 51.30 -46.78 56.00
CA GLU A 192 51.78 -47.22 57.31
C GLU A 192 51.45 -48.70 57.57
N GLU A 193 52.37 -49.33 58.30
CA GLU A 193 52.65 -50.76 58.50
C GLU A 193 51.49 -51.68 58.90
N PRO A 194 51.57 -52.98 58.52
CA PRO A 194 50.56 -53.99 58.86
C PRO A 194 50.78 -54.54 60.28
N LYS A 195 49.96 -54.09 61.24
CA LYS A 195 49.72 -54.81 62.50
C LYS A 195 48.56 -55.82 62.31
N PRO A 196 48.64 -57.03 62.87
CA PRO A 196 47.61 -58.05 62.67
C PRO A 196 46.26 -57.59 63.25
N PRO A 197 45.17 -57.69 62.48
CA PRO A 197 43.88 -57.12 62.83
C PRO A 197 43.20 -57.91 63.94
N SER A 198 42.93 -57.26 65.07
CA SER A 198 41.89 -57.73 66.00
C SER A 198 40.55 -57.57 65.31
N PHE A 199 39.80 -58.66 65.18
CA PHE A 199 38.48 -58.70 64.55
C PHE A 199 37.48 -57.94 65.42
N ASP A 200 37.29 -56.66 65.12
CA ASP A 200 36.46 -55.77 65.92
C ASP A 200 35.01 -55.81 65.44
N LEU A 201 34.19 -56.63 66.12
CA LEU A 201 32.75 -56.74 65.84
C LEU A 201 32.03 -55.38 65.88
N SER A 202 32.55 -54.39 66.62
CA SER A 202 31.98 -53.05 66.69
C SER A 202 32.12 -52.27 65.38
N SER A 203 33.16 -52.54 64.58
CA SER A 203 33.36 -51.90 63.28
C SER A 203 32.33 -52.37 62.25
N ILE A 204 31.92 -53.64 62.34
CA ILE A 204 30.88 -54.21 61.47
C ILE A 204 29.52 -53.57 61.79
N THR A 205 29.16 -53.48 63.07
CA THR A 205 27.89 -52.88 63.50
C THR A 205 27.79 -51.41 63.06
N THR A 206 28.87 -50.65 63.21
CA THR A 206 28.94 -49.25 62.73
C THR A 206 28.88 -49.16 61.20
N THR A 207 29.51 -50.08 60.45
CA THR A 207 29.34 -50.10 58.99
C THR A 207 27.92 -50.46 58.54
N LEU A 208 27.21 -51.34 59.26
CA LEU A 208 25.81 -51.67 58.98
C LEU A 208 24.87 -50.50 59.29
N GLU A 209 25.07 -49.80 60.40
CA GLU A 209 24.34 -48.56 60.70
C GLU A 209 24.58 -47.50 59.62
N LYS A 210 25.83 -47.34 59.18
CA LYS A 210 26.20 -46.41 58.11
C LYS A 210 25.56 -46.79 56.77
N MET A 211 25.49 -48.09 56.44
CA MET A 211 24.76 -48.56 55.26
C MET A 211 23.26 -48.32 55.39
N SER A 212 22.68 -48.57 56.56
CA SER A 212 21.26 -48.30 56.82
C SER A 212 20.93 -46.81 56.64
N THR A 213 21.78 -45.91 57.15
CA THR A 213 21.63 -44.46 56.93
C THR A 213 21.80 -44.10 55.46
N MET A 214 22.81 -44.63 54.77
CA MET A 214 22.98 -44.39 53.33
C MET A 214 21.81 -44.92 52.48
N ILE A 215 21.20 -46.05 52.83
CA ILE A 215 20.04 -46.57 52.12
C ILE A 215 18.82 -45.67 52.36
N SER A 216 18.64 -45.18 53.59
CA SER A 216 17.59 -44.22 53.93
C SER A 216 17.76 -42.91 53.14
N ASP A 217 18.98 -42.36 53.08
CA ASP A 217 19.29 -41.15 52.33
C ASP A 217 19.11 -41.33 50.82
N ASN A 218 19.56 -42.46 50.26
CA ASN A 218 19.33 -42.79 48.86
C ASN A 218 17.84 -42.95 48.54
N SER A 219 17.06 -43.58 49.43
CA SER A 219 15.61 -43.72 49.26
C SER A 219 14.92 -42.36 49.26
N ALA A 220 15.29 -41.47 50.19
CA ALA A 220 14.79 -40.10 50.22
C ALA A 220 15.18 -39.31 48.96
N GLN A 221 16.40 -39.48 48.46
CA GLN A 221 16.85 -38.85 47.22
C GLN A 221 16.08 -39.37 45.99
N ILE A 222 15.80 -40.67 45.92
CA ILE A 222 14.98 -41.27 44.85
C ILE A 222 13.54 -40.73 44.90
N GLN A 223 12.95 -40.60 46.10
CA GLN A 223 11.63 -39.99 46.24
C GLN A 223 11.63 -38.52 45.79
N ALA A 224 12.63 -37.74 46.21
CA ALA A 224 12.77 -36.34 45.78
C ALA A 224 12.93 -36.21 44.26
N LEU A 225 13.73 -37.09 43.63
CA LEU A 225 13.89 -37.15 42.18
C LEU A 225 12.59 -37.53 41.47
N SER A 226 11.84 -38.50 42.00
CA SER A 226 10.55 -38.93 41.45
C SER A 226 9.49 -37.81 41.52
N VAL A 227 9.44 -37.07 42.64
CA VAL A 227 8.56 -35.90 42.78
C VAL A 227 8.98 -34.78 41.82
N ALA A 228 10.28 -34.50 41.70
CA ALA A 228 10.77 -33.50 40.76
C ALA A 228 10.46 -33.87 39.30
N GLN A 229 10.61 -35.14 38.91
CA GLN A 229 10.27 -35.62 37.57
C GLN A 229 8.77 -35.55 37.28
N SER A 230 7.92 -35.97 38.21
CA SER A 230 6.47 -35.89 38.04
C SER A 230 5.97 -34.44 37.96
N SER A 231 6.53 -33.53 38.77
CA SER A 231 6.26 -32.10 38.68
C SER A 231 6.73 -31.51 37.34
N GLY A 232 7.90 -31.92 36.85
CA GLY A 232 8.42 -31.53 35.54
C GLY A 232 7.52 -31.97 34.38
N LEU A 233 7.03 -33.21 34.41
CA LEU A 233 6.09 -33.71 33.40
C LEU A 233 4.74 -32.98 33.45
N GLN A 234 4.22 -32.70 34.65
CA GLN A 234 3.00 -31.92 34.81
C GLN A 234 3.16 -30.49 34.27
N SER A 235 4.32 -29.86 34.50
CA SER A 235 4.63 -28.54 33.93
C SER A 235 4.73 -28.58 32.41
N MET A 236 5.38 -29.61 31.83
CA MET A 236 5.41 -29.80 30.38
C MET A 236 4.01 -30.00 29.79
N GLN A 237 3.13 -30.75 30.47
CA GLN A 237 1.76 -30.92 30.02
C GLN A 237 0.99 -29.59 30.02
N ALA A 238 1.10 -28.79 31.09
CA ALA A 238 0.48 -27.47 31.16
C ALA A 238 0.99 -26.52 30.07
N ILE A 239 2.30 -26.58 29.76
CA ILE A 239 2.89 -25.81 28.66
C ILE A 239 2.31 -26.27 27.30
N ASN A 240 2.19 -27.57 27.08
CA ASN A 240 1.61 -28.10 25.84
C ASN A 240 0.13 -27.75 25.67
N GLU A 241 -0.65 -27.78 26.76
CA GLU A 241 -2.05 -27.35 26.75
C GLU A 241 -2.18 -25.83 26.48
N SER A 242 -1.30 -25.03 27.09
CA SER A 242 -1.22 -23.58 26.84
C SER A 242 -0.86 -23.27 25.39
N ASN A 243 0.19 -23.91 24.86
CA ASN A 243 0.63 -23.74 23.48
C ASN A 243 -0.45 -24.18 22.49
N SER A 244 -1.15 -25.30 22.75
CA SER A 244 -2.25 -25.76 21.90
C SER A 244 -3.40 -24.75 21.87
N THR A 245 -3.71 -24.12 23.00
CA THR A 245 -4.73 -23.05 23.08
C THR A 245 -4.31 -21.80 22.30
N GLN A 246 -3.04 -21.41 22.38
CA GLN A 246 -2.49 -20.29 21.62
C GLN A 246 -2.48 -20.56 20.10
N ILE A 247 -2.11 -21.77 19.68
CA ILE A 247 -2.15 -22.17 18.26
C ILE A 247 -3.58 -22.12 17.73
N LYS A 248 -4.56 -22.58 18.52
CA LYS A 248 -5.97 -22.50 18.14
C LYS A 248 -6.44 -21.06 17.98
N SER A 249 -6.12 -20.18 18.93
CA SER A 249 -6.51 -18.76 18.83
C SER A 249 -5.82 -18.04 17.66
N LEU A 250 -4.56 -18.38 17.35
CA LEU A 250 -3.88 -17.90 16.16
C LEU A 250 -4.57 -18.37 14.87
N THR A 251 -5.03 -19.62 14.82
CA THR A 251 -5.75 -20.17 13.67
C THR A 251 -7.10 -19.47 13.48
N ASP A 252 -7.85 -19.23 14.56
CA ASP A 252 -9.11 -18.48 14.53
C ASP A 252 -8.90 -17.03 14.05
N ASN A 253 -7.82 -16.38 14.51
CA ASN A 253 -7.45 -15.03 14.07
C ASN A 253 -7.06 -15.00 12.59
N GLN A 254 -6.33 -16.01 12.09
CA GLN A 254 -6.00 -16.12 10.67
C GLN A 254 -7.26 -16.32 9.81
N ALA A 255 -8.19 -17.17 10.26
CA ALA A 255 -9.48 -17.35 9.57
C ALA A 255 -10.28 -16.04 9.53
N LYS A 256 -10.28 -15.27 10.63
CA LYS A 256 -10.94 -13.96 10.69
C LYS A 256 -10.29 -12.93 9.77
N LEU A 257 -8.95 -12.89 9.70
CA LEU A 257 -8.22 -12.02 8.78
C LEU A 257 -8.52 -12.38 7.32
N GLN A 258 -8.55 -13.67 6.99
CA GLN A 258 -8.92 -14.14 5.65
C GLN A 258 -10.34 -13.68 5.28
N ALA A 259 -11.31 -13.84 6.20
CA ALA A 259 -12.69 -13.39 5.98
C ALA A 259 -12.79 -11.87 5.74
N LEU A 260 -12.00 -11.06 6.47
CA LEU A 260 -11.94 -9.61 6.27
C LEU A 260 -11.31 -9.24 4.92
N ILE A 261 -10.28 -9.97 4.49
CA ILE A 261 -9.65 -9.78 3.17
C ILE A 261 -10.66 -10.09 2.06
N ASP A 262 -11.38 -11.20 2.17
CA ASP A 262 -12.41 -11.61 1.20
C ASP A 262 -13.57 -10.59 1.14
N GLN A 263 -13.99 -10.08 2.31
CA GLN A 263 -15.01 -9.03 2.38
C GLN A 263 -14.53 -7.73 1.73
N ASN A 264 -13.29 -7.30 1.98
CA ASN A 264 -12.71 -6.11 1.36
C ASN A 264 -12.56 -6.29 -0.16
N ALA A 265 -12.12 -7.45 -0.63
CA ALA A 265 -12.03 -7.75 -2.06
C ALA A 265 -13.41 -7.66 -2.73
N SER A 266 -14.43 -8.25 -2.11
CA SER A 266 -15.83 -8.15 -2.57
C SER A 266 -16.31 -6.70 -2.62
N HIS A 267 -16.01 -5.90 -1.60
CA HIS A 267 -16.35 -4.48 -1.56
C HIS A 267 -15.67 -3.67 -2.68
N TYR A 268 -14.39 -3.92 -2.95
CA TYR A 268 -13.67 -3.28 -4.06
C TYR A 268 -14.25 -3.66 -5.42
N ILE A 269 -14.65 -4.92 -5.61
CA ILE A 269 -15.34 -5.36 -6.84
C ILE A 269 -16.68 -4.62 -6.99
N ALA A 270 -17.46 -4.49 -5.91
CA ALA A 270 -18.74 -3.78 -5.93
C ALA A 270 -18.57 -2.29 -6.26
N LEU A 271 -17.59 -1.62 -5.65
CA LEU A 271 -17.24 -0.22 -5.96
C LEU A 271 -16.78 -0.04 -7.40
N SER A 272 -15.94 -0.95 -7.90
CA SER A 272 -15.45 -0.94 -9.29
C SER A 272 -16.63 -1.08 -10.27
N ASN A 273 -17.53 -2.02 -10.03
CA ASN A 273 -18.73 -2.22 -10.86
C ASN A 273 -19.67 -1.00 -10.82
N SER A 274 -19.88 -0.41 -9.64
CA SER A 274 -20.68 0.81 -9.49
C SER A 274 -20.05 2.00 -10.23
N SER A 275 -18.72 2.14 -10.15
CA SER A 275 -17.98 3.16 -10.90
C SER A 275 -18.12 2.98 -12.41
N PHE A 276 -17.99 1.75 -12.91
CA PHE A 276 -18.18 1.44 -14.32
C PHE A 276 -19.58 1.80 -14.81
N GLN A 277 -20.62 1.42 -14.06
CA GLN A 277 -22.01 1.79 -14.38
C GLN A 277 -22.23 3.31 -14.37
N ASN A 278 -21.64 4.02 -13.41
CA ASN A 278 -21.71 5.48 -13.36
C ASN A 278 -21.01 6.12 -14.57
N HIS A 279 -19.84 5.61 -14.97
CA HIS A 279 -19.14 6.07 -16.17
C HIS A 279 -19.95 5.83 -17.45
N GLU A 280 -20.62 4.68 -17.56
CA GLU A 280 -21.49 4.36 -18.69
C GLU A 280 -22.71 5.30 -18.74
N ALA A 281 -23.33 5.57 -17.59
CA ALA A 281 -24.43 6.53 -17.49
C ALA A 281 -23.97 7.94 -17.87
N VAL A 282 -22.82 8.40 -17.37
CA VAL A 282 -22.25 9.72 -17.74
C VAL A 282 -21.96 9.78 -19.24
N LYS A 283 -21.35 8.74 -19.82
CA LYS A 283 -21.10 8.65 -21.27
C LYS A 283 -22.40 8.73 -22.08
N SER A 284 -23.44 8.00 -21.66
CA SER A 284 -24.76 8.03 -22.30
C SER A 284 -25.38 9.43 -22.26
N THR A 285 -25.31 10.12 -21.11
CA THR A 285 -25.80 11.51 -20.99
C THR A 285 -25.01 12.48 -21.86
N LEU A 286 -23.67 12.34 -21.93
CA LEU A 286 -22.82 13.17 -22.80
C LEU A 286 -23.10 12.94 -24.29
N ASN A 287 -23.34 11.70 -24.70
CA ASN A 287 -23.72 11.40 -26.09
C ASN A 287 -25.08 12.04 -26.42
N THR A 288 -26.05 11.90 -25.52
CA THR A 288 -27.38 12.53 -25.67
C THR A 288 -27.28 14.05 -25.77
N THR A 289 -26.44 14.69 -24.95
CA THR A 289 -26.26 16.15 -25.02
C THR A 289 -25.51 16.58 -26.28
N ALA A 290 -24.53 15.80 -26.75
CA ALA A 290 -23.85 16.04 -28.02
C ALA A 290 -24.83 15.97 -29.21
N GLU A 291 -25.74 14.99 -29.23
CA GLU A 291 -26.81 14.88 -30.23
C GLU A 291 -27.79 16.07 -30.17
N GLN A 292 -28.17 16.50 -28.97
CA GLN A 292 -28.99 17.70 -28.78
C GLN A 292 -28.31 18.98 -29.28
N LEU A 293 -27.00 19.12 -29.06
CA LEU A 293 -26.22 20.26 -29.58
C LEU A 293 -26.10 20.22 -31.11
N ALA A 294 -25.89 19.03 -31.68
CA ALA A 294 -25.84 18.85 -33.14
C ALA A 294 -27.18 19.22 -33.80
N THR A 295 -28.30 18.77 -33.23
CA THR A 295 -29.64 19.13 -33.73
C THR A 295 -29.95 20.62 -33.58
N LEU A 296 -29.60 21.24 -32.45
CA LEU A 296 -29.74 22.70 -32.26
C LEU A 296 -28.91 23.50 -33.27
N SER A 297 -27.67 23.11 -33.52
CA SER A 297 -26.78 23.73 -34.51
C SER A 297 -27.35 23.61 -35.94
N SER A 298 -27.88 22.43 -36.29
CA SER A 298 -28.57 22.20 -37.56
C SER A 298 -29.79 23.12 -37.70
N ASN A 299 -30.61 23.24 -36.65
CA ASN A 299 -31.79 24.12 -36.62
C ASN A 299 -31.39 25.60 -36.77
N GLN A 300 -30.31 26.05 -36.12
CA GLN A 300 -29.79 27.42 -36.29
C GLN A 300 -29.33 27.68 -37.73
N THR A 301 -28.67 26.70 -38.35
CA THR A 301 -28.26 26.78 -39.76
C THR A 301 -29.48 26.86 -40.68
N GLN A 302 -30.53 26.08 -40.41
CA GLN A 302 -31.78 26.11 -41.17
C GLN A 302 -32.51 27.46 -41.03
N LEU A 303 -32.60 28.00 -39.81
CA LEU A 303 -33.19 29.32 -39.57
C LEU A 303 -32.43 30.41 -40.32
N THR A 304 -31.10 30.39 -40.29
CA THR A 304 -30.25 31.34 -41.03
C THR A 304 -30.52 31.26 -42.53
N LYS A 305 -30.64 30.05 -43.09
CA LYS A 305 -31.02 29.84 -44.50
C LYS A 305 -32.42 30.38 -44.81
N THR A 306 -33.41 30.16 -43.93
CA THR A 306 -34.77 30.69 -44.10
C THR A 306 -34.77 32.22 -44.06
N CYS A 307 -34.06 32.84 -43.12
CA CYS A 307 -33.90 34.29 -43.06
C CYS A 307 -33.22 34.84 -44.32
N GLN A 308 -32.17 34.18 -44.81
CA GLN A 308 -31.51 34.56 -46.06
C GLN A 308 -32.45 34.47 -47.27
N SER A 309 -33.26 33.41 -47.35
CA SER A 309 -34.28 33.24 -48.40
C SER A 309 -35.33 34.35 -48.34
N MET A 310 -35.80 34.70 -47.14
CA MET A 310 -36.77 35.78 -46.93
C MET A 310 -36.19 37.15 -47.32
N MET A 311 -34.93 37.45 -46.95
CA MET A 311 -34.25 38.68 -47.36
C MET A 311 -34.14 38.77 -48.89
N ARG A 312 -33.77 37.68 -49.57
CA ARG A 312 -33.75 37.63 -51.05
C ARG A 312 -35.14 37.82 -51.66
N ALA A 313 -36.18 37.24 -51.06
CA ALA A 313 -37.56 37.44 -51.52
C ALA A 313 -37.98 38.91 -51.38
N ILE A 314 -37.64 39.56 -50.26
CA ILE A 314 -37.89 40.99 -50.03
C ILE A 314 -37.12 41.85 -51.04
N GLU A 315 -35.85 41.55 -51.30
CA GLU A 315 -35.04 42.23 -52.32
C GLU A 315 -35.66 42.09 -53.72
N ASN A 316 -36.17 40.90 -54.07
CA ASN A 316 -36.83 40.66 -55.35
C ASN A 316 -38.16 41.42 -55.46
N VAL A 317 -38.96 41.46 -54.38
CA VAL A 317 -40.18 42.28 -54.33
C VAL A 317 -39.83 43.76 -54.47
N GLY A 318 -38.78 44.24 -53.79
CA GLY A 318 -38.29 45.61 -53.91
C GLY A 318 -37.86 45.96 -55.34
N LYS A 319 -37.12 45.07 -56.01
CA LYS A 319 -36.74 45.24 -57.43
C LYS A 319 -37.96 45.30 -58.35
N ASN A 320 -38.91 44.39 -58.17
CA ASN A 320 -40.15 44.38 -58.95
C ASN A 320 -41.00 45.63 -58.69
N MET A 321 -41.04 46.12 -57.45
CA MET A 321 -41.79 47.33 -57.08
C MET A 321 -41.13 48.60 -57.61
N ASN A 322 -39.79 48.66 -57.67
CA ASN A 322 -39.08 49.74 -58.34
C ASN A 322 -39.34 49.73 -59.86
N GLY A 323 -39.30 48.55 -60.48
CA GLY A 323 -39.68 48.39 -61.89
C GLY A 323 -41.14 48.75 -62.16
N LEU A 324 -42.05 48.44 -61.22
CA LEU A 324 -43.45 48.89 -61.28
C LEU A 324 -43.56 50.40 -61.11
N GLY A 325 -42.77 51.01 -60.23
CA GLY A 325 -42.70 52.47 -60.05
C GLY A 325 -42.24 53.19 -61.31
N ASP A 326 -41.23 52.66 -61.99
CA ASP A 326 -40.77 53.15 -63.30
C ASP A 326 -41.83 52.91 -64.38
N GLY A 327 -42.49 51.74 -64.37
CA GLY A 327 -43.60 51.42 -65.27
C GLY A 327 -44.80 52.35 -65.07
N VAL A 328 -45.15 52.68 -63.82
CA VAL A 328 -46.21 53.62 -63.45
C VAL A 328 -45.80 55.05 -63.77
N ARG A 329 -44.53 55.45 -63.60
CA ARG A 329 -44.04 56.75 -64.09
C ARG A 329 -44.12 56.84 -65.60
N ALA A 330 -43.69 55.81 -66.34
CA ALA A 330 -43.82 55.76 -67.79
C ALA A 330 -45.30 55.76 -68.23
N LEU A 331 -46.18 55.08 -67.49
CA LEU A 331 -47.63 55.13 -67.71
C LEU A 331 -48.24 56.48 -67.31
N SER A 332 -47.71 57.17 -66.31
CA SER A 332 -48.14 58.51 -65.89
C SER A 332 -47.72 59.56 -66.91
N GLU A 333 -46.49 59.48 -67.45
CA GLU A 333 -46.06 60.30 -68.58
C GLU A 333 -46.87 60.00 -69.85
N ARG A 334 -47.27 58.74 -70.07
CA ARG A 334 -48.19 58.36 -71.15
C ARG A 334 -49.63 58.82 -70.88
N SER A 335 -50.06 58.82 -69.62
CA SER A 335 -51.38 59.28 -69.16
C SER A 335 -51.50 60.80 -69.17
N GLU A 336 -50.43 61.56 -68.99
CA GLU A 336 -50.45 63.02 -69.18
C GLU A 336 -50.61 63.38 -70.66
N ARG A 337 -50.05 62.59 -71.58
CA ARG A 337 -50.34 62.76 -73.03
C ARG A 337 -51.77 62.39 -73.42
N ASP A 338 -52.41 61.47 -72.70
CA ASP A 338 -53.82 61.12 -72.94
C ASP A 338 -54.82 61.99 -72.14
N ARG A 339 -54.39 62.71 -71.09
CA ARG A 339 -55.23 63.66 -70.33
C ARG A 339 -55.52 64.96 -71.09
N GLU A 340 -54.72 65.33 -72.08
CA GLU A 340 -55.01 66.43 -73.01
C GLU A 340 -56.18 66.09 -73.96
N ARG A 341 -56.60 64.82 -74.08
CA ARG A 341 -57.66 64.38 -75.01
C ARG A 341 -59.02 64.06 -74.39
N ARG A 342 -59.17 64.01 -73.07
CA ARG A 342 -60.46 63.65 -72.44
C ARG A 342 -60.79 64.52 -71.23
N ARG A 343 -61.03 65.81 -71.49
CA ARG A 343 -61.99 66.62 -70.73
C ARG A 343 -63.40 66.33 -71.27
N ALA A 344 -64.06 65.32 -70.73
CA ALA A 344 -65.53 65.28 -70.61
C ALA A 344 -65.96 64.06 -69.77
N SER A 345 -66.94 64.29 -68.89
CA SER A 345 -67.88 63.38 -68.21
C SER A 345 -67.43 62.57 -66.97
N ASP A 346 -67.99 63.03 -65.83
CA ASP A 346 -68.70 62.32 -64.74
C ASP A 346 -67.99 61.24 -63.91
N ALA A 347 -67.84 61.43 -62.59
CA ALA A 347 -68.84 61.22 -61.50
C ALA A 347 -69.28 59.75 -61.46
N SER A 348 -69.11 58.95 -60.41
CA SER A 348 -69.13 59.17 -58.96
C SER A 348 -68.86 57.79 -58.27
N THR A 349 -68.82 57.78 -56.93
CA THR A 349 -69.20 56.65 -56.03
C THR A 349 -68.07 55.96 -55.24
N ALA A 350 -67.81 56.55 -54.07
CA ALA A 350 -67.90 55.96 -52.74
C ALA A 350 -67.35 54.55 -52.42
N SER A 351 -66.46 54.55 -51.40
CA SER A 351 -66.57 53.84 -50.11
C SER A 351 -65.76 52.55 -49.85
N SER A 352 -65.43 52.41 -48.55
CA SER A 352 -65.03 51.22 -47.78
C SER A 352 -63.53 50.91 -47.72
N ALA A 353 -62.80 51.35 -46.68
CA ALA A 353 -62.72 50.73 -45.34
C ALA A 353 -62.16 49.28 -45.39
N GLY A 354 -60.96 49.10 -44.81
CA GLY A 354 -60.26 47.81 -44.79
C GLY A 354 -58.99 47.87 -43.93
N THR A 355 -59.21 48.03 -42.64
CA THR A 355 -58.27 48.04 -41.52
C THR A 355 -57.32 46.82 -41.53
N ALA A 356 -56.04 47.07 -41.28
CA ALA A 356 -55.05 46.02 -41.02
C ALA A 356 -55.28 45.36 -39.64
N PRO A 357 -55.21 44.02 -39.51
CA PRO A 357 -54.94 43.37 -38.25
C PRO A 357 -53.48 42.88 -38.23
N PHE A 358 -52.56 43.78 -37.89
CA PHE A 358 -51.31 43.37 -37.24
C PHE A 358 -51.60 43.23 -35.75
N SER A 359 -51.86 42.01 -35.27
CA SER A 359 -51.70 41.67 -33.85
C SER A 359 -51.86 40.17 -33.60
N SER A 360 -51.07 39.69 -32.65
CA SER A 360 -51.17 38.37 -32.00
C SER A 360 -50.39 37.20 -32.61
N GLY A 361 -49.10 37.43 -32.89
CA GLY A 361 -48.07 36.40 -32.77
C GLY A 361 -47.41 36.51 -31.40
N GLY A 362 -48.15 36.17 -30.33
CA GLY A 362 -47.64 36.19 -28.97
C GLY A 362 -46.39 35.30 -28.85
N ASN A 363 -45.24 35.93 -28.64
CA ASN A 363 -44.03 35.31 -28.14
C ASN A 363 -44.39 34.45 -26.92
N ARG A 364 -44.43 33.12 -27.12
CA ARG A 364 -44.28 32.17 -26.01
C ARG A 364 -42.85 32.30 -25.53
N ILE A 365 -42.66 33.25 -24.63
CA ILE A 365 -41.52 33.32 -23.71
C ILE A 365 -41.49 31.96 -23.02
N SER A 366 -40.54 31.12 -23.42
CA SER A 366 -40.12 29.97 -22.63
C SER A 366 -39.73 30.50 -21.24
N PRO A 367 -40.27 29.96 -20.14
CA PRO A 367 -39.91 30.44 -18.81
C PRO A 367 -38.40 30.24 -18.60
N ALA A 368 -37.75 31.23 -18.00
CA ALA A 368 -36.34 31.14 -17.62
C ALA A 368 -36.12 29.87 -16.77
N PRO A 369 -35.00 29.15 -16.96
CA PRO A 369 -34.73 27.90 -16.26
C PRO A 369 -34.75 28.15 -14.76
N ARG A 370 -35.76 27.59 -14.08
CA ARG A 370 -35.85 27.64 -12.63
C ARG A 370 -34.63 26.90 -12.09
N LYS A 371 -33.84 27.59 -11.27
CA LYS A 371 -32.81 26.99 -10.43
C LYS A 371 -33.46 25.85 -9.66
N LEU A 372 -33.13 24.61 -10.05
CA LEU A 372 -33.33 23.45 -9.21
C LEU A 372 -32.50 23.69 -7.96
N ASN A 373 -33.15 24.12 -6.88
CA ASN A 373 -32.65 23.94 -5.52
C ASN A 373 -32.58 22.43 -5.25
N ARG A 374 -31.68 21.72 -5.93
CA ARG A 374 -31.19 20.44 -5.42
C ARG A 374 -30.38 20.82 -4.20
N LYS A 375 -31.06 20.79 -3.06
CA LYS A 375 -30.41 20.51 -1.78
C LYS A 375 -29.75 19.15 -1.98
N ILE A 376 -28.54 19.14 -2.51
CA ILE A 376 -27.63 18.00 -2.38
C ILE A 376 -27.54 17.86 -0.87
N ARG A 377 -28.23 16.84 -0.33
CA ARG A 377 -28.01 16.41 1.04
C ARG A 377 -26.52 16.10 1.08
N GLY A 378 -25.75 17.04 1.60
CA GLY A 378 -24.40 16.77 2.05
C GLY A 378 -24.53 15.59 2.99
N VAL A 379 -23.94 14.48 2.58
CA VAL A 379 -23.54 13.45 3.51
C VAL A 379 -22.56 14.16 4.42
N TRP A 380 -23.03 14.52 5.61
CA TRP A 380 -22.14 14.80 6.71
C TRP A 380 -21.50 13.46 7.02
N TYR A 381 -20.21 13.33 6.73
CA TYR A 381 -19.40 12.37 7.44
C TYR A 381 -19.30 12.91 8.85
N GLU A 382 -20.26 12.51 9.70
CA GLU A 382 -20.02 12.52 11.13
C GLU A 382 -18.88 11.53 11.33
N TYR A 383 -17.67 12.07 11.51
CA TYR A 383 -16.62 11.32 12.15
C TYR A 383 -17.17 10.97 13.52
N ASP A 384 -17.43 9.69 13.73
CA ASP A 384 -17.79 9.14 15.02
C ASP A 384 -16.58 9.35 15.95
N SER A 385 -16.51 10.54 16.53
CA SER A 385 -15.50 10.94 17.51
C SER A 385 -15.71 10.26 18.88
N ALA A 386 -16.57 9.24 18.94
CA ALA A 386 -16.79 8.43 20.13
C ALA A 386 -15.69 7.38 20.38
N LEU A 387 -14.69 7.23 19.51
CA LEU A 387 -13.61 6.26 19.70
C LEU A 387 -12.28 6.87 20.14
N LEU A 388 -12.29 8.07 20.71
CA LEU A 388 -11.08 8.73 21.23
C LEU A 388 -11.30 9.41 22.59
N ASP A 389 -11.97 8.74 23.52
CA ASP A 389 -11.84 9.08 24.94
C ASP A 389 -12.14 7.86 25.80
N THR A 390 -11.09 7.10 26.13
CA THR A 390 -10.73 6.66 27.50
C THR A 390 -9.75 5.47 27.43
N PRO A 391 -8.54 5.58 28.00
CA PRO A 391 -7.72 4.41 28.24
C PRO A 391 -8.37 3.54 29.34
N PRO A 392 -8.38 2.20 29.22
CA PRO A 392 -8.90 1.35 30.28
C PRO A 392 -8.05 1.52 31.55
N LYS A 393 -8.70 1.96 32.64
CA LYS A 393 -8.14 1.94 33.98
C LYS A 393 -7.71 0.51 34.34
N SER A 394 -6.42 0.34 34.58
CA SER A 394 -5.82 -0.87 35.13
C SER A 394 -6.47 -1.22 36.49
N PRO A 395 -6.71 -2.50 36.79
CA PRO A 395 -7.20 -2.92 38.09
C PRO A 395 -6.10 -2.72 39.14
N SER A 396 -6.33 -1.85 40.12
CA SER A 396 -5.51 -1.74 41.32
C SER A 396 -5.69 -3.01 42.15
N SER A 397 -4.64 -3.85 42.19
CA SER A 397 -4.52 -4.92 43.16
C SER A 397 -4.21 -4.31 44.52
N THR A 398 -5.24 -4.11 45.33
CA THR A 398 -5.10 -3.86 46.77
C THR A 398 -4.95 -5.21 47.44
N ARG A 399 -3.75 -5.52 47.92
CA ARG A 399 -3.44 -6.70 48.73
C ARG A 399 -3.40 -6.26 50.19
N THR A 400 -4.41 -6.65 50.96
CA THR A 400 -4.35 -6.77 52.44
C THR A 400 -4.01 -8.20 52.80
#